data_AF-A0A7R9P4F4-F1
#
_entry.id   AF-A0A7R9P4F4-F1
#
_cell.length_a   1.000
_cell.length_b   1.000
_cell.length_c   1.000
_cell.angle_alpha   90.00
_cell.angle_beta   90.00
_cell.angle_gamma   90.00
#
_symmetry.space_group_name_H-M   'P 1'
#
loop_
_entity.id
_entity.type
_entity.pdbx_description
1 polymer ?
#
loop_
_entity_poly.entity_id
_entity_poly.type
_entity_poly.pdbx_seq_one_letter_code
_entity_poly.pdbx_strand_id
1 'polypeptide(L)'
;MCVLLLIGFSTFNDITYPLVTQTVITNGRLWSFYGYQLNTTLLHSENAKENPQRNLCYGTKPLPLYDGVESGRVVGFNPDVLKSLLKLYLNVPKHREGVELKPYLDPSVRHIAEMKHIPPRVWWEKQFKHMYSNRPRHRLMYEIYPWERIYKINHKTRPLDKRLRPFELPDNNPFKRCYNDHTPEYMPKILRPAGKRTGFSRQKFFKTYYNK
;
A
#
# COMPACT_ATOMS: atom_id res chain seq x y z
N MET A 1 -0.82 9.28 -4.27
CA MET A 1 -1.08 8.03 -3.51
C MET A 1 -2.36 8.05 -2.70
N CYS A 2 -2.66 9.08 -1.88
CA CYS A 2 -3.85 9.05 -1.00
C CYS A 2 -5.18 8.81 -1.74
N VAL A 3 -5.35 9.43 -2.92
CA VAL A 3 -6.55 9.25 -3.77
C VAL A 3 -6.73 7.81 -4.26
N LEU A 4 -5.65 7.05 -4.45
CA LEU A 4 -5.70 5.66 -4.95
C LEU A 4 -6.43 4.73 -3.99
N LEU A 5 -6.15 4.87 -2.69
CA LEU A 5 -6.75 4.02 -1.67
C LEU A 5 -8.26 4.21 -1.59
N LEU A 6 -8.77 5.41 -1.85
CA LEU A 6 -10.20 5.71 -1.82
C LEU A 6 -10.99 5.04 -2.97
N ILE A 7 -10.30 4.68 -4.05
CA ILE A 7 -10.88 4.01 -5.23
C ILE A 7 -10.50 2.52 -5.30
N GLY A 8 -9.82 2.00 -4.27
CA GLY A 8 -9.51 0.58 -4.11
C GLY A 8 -8.16 0.13 -4.67
N PHE A 9 -7.37 1.05 -5.25
CA PHE A 9 -6.01 0.75 -5.70
C PHE A 9 -5.03 0.77 -4.53
N SER A 10 -4.06 -0.14 -4.55
CA SER A 10 -3.04 -0.27 -3.51
C SER A 10 -1.70 -0.70 -4.12
N THR A 11 -0.69 -0.98 -3.30
CA THR A 11 0.55 -1.60 -3.80
C THR A 11 0.35 -3.05 -4.25
N PHE A 12 -0.77 -3.68 -3.91
CA PHE A 12 -1.11 -5.05 -4.33
C PHE A 12 -2.15 -5.07 -5.45
N ASN A 13 -3.04 -4.07 -5.47
CA ASN A 13 -4.03 -3.88 -6.52
C ASN A 13 -3.57 -2.73 -7.41
N ASP A 14 -2.88 -3.07 -8.51
CA ASP A 14 -2.34 -2.08 -9.43
C ASP A 14 -3.45 -1.29 -10.15
N ILE A 15 -3.11 -0.14 -10.70
CA ILE A 15 -4.07 0.71 -11.39
C ILE A 15 -4.45 0.12 -12.76
N THR A 16 -5.75 0.11 -13.05
CA THR A 16 -6.28 -0.36 -14.34
C THR A 16 -6.34 0.75 -15.40
N TYR A 17 -6.23 2.01 -14.96
CA TYR A 17 -6.21 3.17 -15.82
C TYR A 17 -5.27 4.24 -15.26
N PRO A 18 -4.66 5.07 -16.13
CA PRO A 18 -3.73 6.08 -15.69
C PRO A 18 -4.45 7.19 -14.91
N LEU A 19 -3.80 7.63 -13.83
CA LEU A 19 -4.19 8.80 -13.06
C LEU A 19 -3.22 9.94 -13.32
N VAL A 20 -3.75 11.11 -13.64
CA VAL A 20 -2.95 12.29 -13.95
C VAL A 20 -3.16 13.34 -12.87
N THR A 21 -2.07 13.94 -12.42
CA THR A 21 -2.07 15.07 -11.49
C THR A 21 -1.23 16.20 -12.07
N GLN A 22 -1.71 17.43 -11.91
CA GLN A 22 -1.01 18.63 -12.33
C GLN A 22 -0.52 19.38 -11.08
N THR A 23 0.72 19.85 -11.10
CA THR A 23 1.34 20.56 -9.98
C THR A 23 2.07 21.78 -10.49
N VAL A 24 1.84 22.92 -9.85
CA VAL A 24 2.56 24.16 -10.13
C VAL A 24 3.38 24.53 -8.90
N ILE A 25 4.68 24.76 -9.11
CA ILE A 25 5.60 25.17 -8.06
C ILE A 25 6.08 26.59 -8.38
N THR A 26 5.98 27.49 -7.41
CA THR A 26 6.40 28.89 -7.60
C THR A 26 6.99 29.46 -6.32
N ASN A 27 7.91 30.41 -6.47
CA ASN A 27 8.41 31.27 -5.41
C ASN A 27 7.87 32.72 -5.52
N GLY A 28 6.80 32.93 -6.30
CA GLY A 28 6.21 34.23 -6.59
C GLY A 28 6.70 34.86 -7.89
N ARG A 29 7.97 34.65 -8.26
CA ARG A 29 8.57 35.19 -9.49
C ARG A 29 8.84 34.11 -10.55
N LEU A 30 9.47 33.02 -10.15
CA LEU A 30 9.74 31.86 -11.00
C LEU A 30 8.62 30.84 -10.84
N TRP A 31 8.22 30.26 -11.96
CA TRP A 31 7.13 29.29 -12.06
C TRP A 31 7.61 28.05 -12.80
N SER A 32 7.30 26.89 -12.24
CA SER A 32 7.57 25.59 -12.84
C SER A 32 6.29 24.78 -12.89
N PHE A 33 6.00 24.21 -14.05
CA PHE A 33 4.78 23.45 -14.30
C PHE A 33 5.12 21.98 -14.45
N TYR A 34 4.36 21.12 -13.77
CA TYR A 34 4.55 19.67 -13.77
C TYR A 34 3.23 18.94 -14.05
N GLY A 35 3.31 17.89 -14.86
CA GLY A 35 2.25 16.93 -15.11
C GLY A 35 2.75 15.54 -14.80
N TYR A 36 2.15 14.88 -13.81
CA TYR A 36 2.52 13.53 -13.42
C TYR A 36 1.42 12.56 -13.84
N GLN A 37 1.80 11.50 -14.55
CA GLN A 37 0.94 10.39 -14.90
C GLN A 37 1.41 9.14 -14.18
N LEU A 38 0.57 8.68 -13.27
CA LEU A 38 0.71 7.41 -12.59
C LEU A 38 0.18 6.30 -13.49
N ASN A 39 1.04 5.35 -13.83
CA ASN A 39 0.75 4.15 -14.62
C ASN A 39 0.86 2.86 -13.81
N THR A 40 1.64 2.83 -12.71
CA THR A 40 1.73 1.66 -11.83
C THR A 40 2.03 2.05 -10.37
N THR A 41 1.51 1.26 -9.45
CA THR A 41 1.80 1.30 -8.01
C THR A 41 2.69 0.14 -7.54
N LEU A 42 3.04 -0.79 -8.44
CA LEU A 42 3.86 -1.98 -8.17
C LEU A 42 5.34 -1.62 -8.05
N LEU A 43 5.69 -0.94 -6.95
CA LEU A 43 7.06 -0.50 -6.65
C LEU A 43 7.78 -1.39 -5.64
N HIS A 44 7.23 -2.56 -5.33
CA HIS A 44 7.73 -3.43 -4.26
C HIS A 44 8.30 -4.75 -4.79
N SER A 45 9.26 -5.32 -4.06
CA SER A 45 9.81 -6.67 -4.28
C SER A 45 10.28 -6.92 -5.73
N GLU A 46 10.00 -8.11 -6.28
CA GLU A 46 10.35 -8.53 -7.63
C GLU A 46 9.58 -7.74 -8.70
N ASN A 47 8.36 -7.29 -8.38
CA ASN A 47 7.51 -6.51 -9.29
C ASN A 47 8.18 -5.21 -9.75
N ALA A 48 9.05 -4.59 -8.94
CA ALA A 48 9.77 -3.39 -9.35
C ALA A 48 10.76 -3.63 -10.51
N LYS A 49 11.26 -4.87 -10.65
CA LYS A 49 12.18 -5.26 -11.74
C LYS A 49 11.43 -5.81 -12.94
N GLU A 50 10.40 -6.62 -12.69
CA GLU A 50 9.68 -7.36 -13.73
C GLU A 50 8.59 -6.55 -14.42
N ASN A 51 7.95 -5.61 -13.71
CA ASN A 51 6.89 -4.81 -14.30
C ASN A 51 7.45 -3.91 -15.42
N PRO A 52 6.97 -3.98 -16.67
CA PRO A 52 7.42 -3.10 -17.74
C PRO A 52 6.89 -1.66 -17.63
N GLN A 53 5.82 -1.45 -16.86
CA GLN A 53 5.17 -0.14 -16.76
C GLN A 53 6.00 0.87 -15.95
N ARG A 54 5.95 2.14 -16.36
CA ARG A 54 6.67 3.24 -15.71
C ARG A 54 5.77 4.45 -15.55
N ASN A 55 5.92 5.14 -14.42
CA ASN A 55 5.26 6.41 -14.18
C ASN A 55 5.98 7.52 -14.96
N LEU A 56 5.21 8.48 -15.48
CA LEU A 56 5.73 9.56 -16.30
C LEU A 56 5.59 10.90 -15.55
N CYS A 57 6.62 11.72 -15.62
CA CYS A 57 6.60 13.07 -15.09
C CYS A 57 7.11 14.03 -16.15
N TYR A 58 6.21 14.90 -16.63
CA TYR A 58 6.54 16.01 -17.50
C TYR A 58 6.77 17.25 -16.64
N GLY A 59 7.82 18.00 -16.92
CA GLY A 59 8.16 19.20 -16.18
C GLY A 59 8.80 20.25 -17.07
N THR A 60 8.47 21.52 -16.84
CA THR A 60 9.17 22.64 -17.48
C THR A 60 10.37 23.07 -16.63
N LYS A 61 11.35 23.72 -17.25
CA LYS A 61 12.34 24.50 -16.51
C LYS A 61 11.63 25.68 -15.81
N PRO A 62 12.19 26.24 -14.72
CA PRO A 62 11.65 27.43 -14.08
C PRO A 62 11.62 28.61 -15.06
N LEU A 63 10.46 29.25 -15.19
CA LEU A 63 10.22 30.39 -16.06
C LEU A 63 9.89 31.63 -15.20
N PRO A 64 10.53 32.79 -15.44
CA PRO A 64 10.15 34.02 -14.78
C PRO A 64 8.81 34.54 -15.33
N LEU A 65 7.90 34.89 -14.43
CA LEU A 65 6.66 35.60 -14.76
C LEU A 65 6.92 37.08 -15.04
N TYR A 66 7.90 37.66 -14.36
CA TYR A 66 8.35 39.03 -14.55
C TYR A 66 9.83 39.18 -14.15
N ASP A 67 10.48 40.22 -14.66
CA ASP A 67 11.89 40.50 -14.39
C ASP A 67 12.08 41.38 -13.14
N GLY A 68 11.19 42.34 -12.92
CA GLY A 68 11.27 43.21 -11.75
C GLY A 68 10.01 44.03 -11.53
N VAL A 69 9.97 44.76 -10.42
CA VAL A 69 8.95 45.77 -10.14
C VAL A 69 9.66 47.08 -9.87
N GLU A 70 9.48 48.07 -10.74
CA GLU A 70 10.11 49.38 -10.65
C GLU A 70 9.01 50.46 -10.61
N SER A 71 9.07 51.36 -9.62
CA SER A 71 8.10 52.46 -9.48
C SER A 71 6.63 52.02 -9.52
N GLY A 72 6.33 50.84 -8.97
CA GLY A 72 4.98 50.27 -8.94
C GLY A 72 4.51 49.63 -10.26
N ARG A 73 5.38 49.51 -11.27
CA ARG A 73 5.08 48.85 -12.54
C ARG A 73 5.89 47.56 -12.70
N VAL A 74 5.26 46.54 -13.27
CA VAL A 74 5.90 45.24 -13.55
C VAL A 74 6.70 45.37 -14.85
N VAL A 75 7.99 45.05 -14.78
CA VAL A 75 8.91 45.07 -15.92
C VAL A 75 9.13 43.64 -16.42
N GLY A 76 9.13 43.45 -17.74
CA GLY A 76 9.43 42.15 -18.37
C GLY A 76 8.37 41.08 -18.12
N PHE A 77 7.09 41.45 -18.13
CA PHE A 77 6.00 40.49 -17.90
C PHE A 77 5.93 39.43 -19.01
N ASN A 78 5.96 38.16 -18.61
CA ASN A 78 5.87 37.01 -19.50
C ASN A 78 4.43 36.45 -19.51
N PRO A 79 3.63 36.76 -20.54
CA PRO A 79 2.24 36.29 -20.62
C PRO A 79 2.12 34.78 -20.81
N ASP A 80 3.15 34.09 -21.29
CA ASP A 80 3.06 32.65 -21.59
C ASP A 80 3.05 31.79 -20.33
N VAL A 81 3.67 32.26 -19.25
CA VAL A 81 3.57 31.65 -17.92
C VAL A 81 2.12 31.70 -17.43
N LEU A 82 1.47 32.87 -17.55
CA LEU A 82 0.07 33.03 -17.17
C LEU A 82 -0.87 32.19 -18.05
N LYS A 83 -0.64 32.14 -19.37
CA LYS A 83 -1.40 31.27 -20.28
C LYS A 83 -1.29 29.80 -19.89
N SER A 84 -0.09 29.35 -19.50
CA SER A 84 0.14 27.97 -19.07
C SER A 84 -0.60 27.66 -17.77
N LEU A 85 -0.60 28.60 -16.82
CA LEU A 85 -1.39 28.49 -15.60
C LEU A 85 -2.89 28.39 -15.91
N LEU A 86 -3.41 29.27 -16.76
CA LEU A 86 -4.82 29.26 -17.17
C LEU A 86 -5.20 27.95 -17.86
N LYS A 87 -4.34 27.40 -18.73
CA LYS A 87 -4.58 26.10 -19.38
C LYS A 87 -4.76 24.96 -18.37
N LEU A 88 -4.01 24.97 -17.26
CA LEU A 88 -4.14 23.96 -16.21
C LEU A 88 -5.48 24.12 -15.46
N TYR A 89 -5.85 25.35 -15.10
CA TYR A 89 -7.11 25.62 -14.40
C TYR A 89 -8.36 25.39 -15.26
N LEU A 90 -8.29 25.65 -16.56
CA LEU A 90 -9.39 25.46 -17.51
C LEU A 90 -9.59 23.99 -17.90
N ASN A 91 -8.71 23.08 -17.46
CA ASN A 91 -8.82 21.68 -17.81
C ASN A 91 -9.98 21.00 -17.07
N VAL A 92 -11.04 20.65 -17.81
CA VAL A 92 -12.25 20.02 -17.26
C VAL A 92 -12.12 18.49 -17.32
N PRO A 93 -12.48 17.76 -16.24
CA PRO A 93 -12.50 16.31 -16.26
C PRO A 93 -13.54 15.81 -17.28
N LYS A 94 -13.13 14.89 -18.16
CA LYS A 94 -14.01 14.23 -19.11
C LYS A 94 -14.53 12.93 -18.52
N HIS A 95 -15.80 12.60 -18.82
CA HIS A 95 -16.34 11.28 -18.54
C HIS A 95 -15.54 10.23 -19.34
N ARG A 96 -15.21 9.10 -18.70
CA ARG A 96 -14.47 8.00 -19.32
C ARG A 96 -15.44 6.87 -19.61
N GLU A 97 -15.76 6.66 -20.87
CA GLU A 97 -16.62 5.55 -21.30
C GLU A 97 -15.85 4.23 -21.20
N GLY A 98 -16.52 3.17 -20.73
CA GLY A 98 -15.94 1.82 -20.65
C GLY A 98 -14.88 1.60 -19.58
N VAL A 99 -14.62 2.56 -18.70
CA VAL A 99 -13.64 2.43 -17.61
C VAL A 99 -14.35 2.34 -16.27
N GLU A 100 -14.20 1.21 -15.58
CA GLU A 100 -14.66 1.08 -14.20
C GLU A 100 -13.73 1.86 -13.27
N LEU A 101 -14.24 2.92 -12.64
CA LEU A 101 -13.44 3.81 -11.78
C LEU A 101 -13.10 3.20 -10.41
N LYS A 102 -13.74 2.09 -10.03
CA LYS A 102 -13.58 1.45 -8.72
C LYS A 102 -13.60 -0.08 -8.83
N PRO A 103 -12.70 -0.69 -9.61
CA PRO A 103 -12.77 -2.11 -9.96
C PRO A 103 -12.55 -3.05 -8.76
N TYR A 104 -11.88 -2.56 -7.71
CA TYR A 104 -11.55 -3.35 -6.52
C TYR A 104 -12.49 -3.13 -5.34
N LEU A 105 -13.54 -2.31 -5.51
CA LEU A 105 -14.53 -2.03 -4.48
C LEU A 105 -15.85 -2.70 -4.84
N ASP A 106 -16.57 -3.18 -3.82
CA ASP A 106 -17.88 -3.76 -4.01
C ASP A 106 -18.88 -2.68 -4.47
N PRO A 107 -19.58 -2.84 -5.60
CA PRO A 107 -20.57 -1.86 -6.07
C PRO A 107 -21.71 -1.64 -5.08
N SER A 108 -22.04 -2.66 -4.28
CA SER A 108 -23.17 -2.64 -3.35
C SER A 108 -22.85 -1.96 -2.02
N VAL A 109 -21.56 -1.86 -1.64
CA VAL A 109 -21.11 -1.33 -0.36
C VAL A 109 -20.01 -0.30 -0.62
N ARG A 110 -20.35 0.98 -0.51
CA ARG A 110 -19.41 2.07 -0.76
C ARG A 110 -18.49 2.34 0.42
N HIS A 111 -18.99 2.15 1.64
CA HIS A 111 -18.24 2.33 2.87
C HIS A 111 -18.30 1.08 3.75
N ILE A 112 -17.22 0.77 4.47
CA ILE A 112 -17.20 -0.33 5.47
C ILE A 112 -18.36 -0.16 6.48
N ALA A 113 -18.76 1.08 6.75
CA ALA A 113 -19.88 1.40 7.63
C ALA A 113 -21.26 0.93 7.12
N GLU A 114 -21.39 0.68 5.81
CA GLU A 114 -22.65 0.26 5.17
C GLU A 114 -22.78 -1.28 5.11
N MET A 115 -21.75 -2.03 5.51
CA MET A 115 -21.81 -3.49 5.54
C MET A 115 -22.90 -3.98 6.49
N LYS A 116 -23.87 -4.73 5.95
CA LYS A 116 -24.99 -5.33 6.72
C LYS A 116 -24.51 -6.31 7.80
N HIS A 117 -23.40 -7.01 7.55
CA HIS A 117 -22.85 -7.98 8.49
C HIS A 117 -21.96 -7.29 9.53
N ILE A 118 -22.47 -7.18 10.75
CA ILE A 118 -21.79 -6.56 11.89
C ILE A 118 -20.49 -7.30 12.30
N PRO A 119 -20.45 -8.65 12.40
CA PRO A 119 -19.26 -9.33 12.93
C PRO A 119 -17.99 -9.17 12.07
N PRO A 120 -18.05 -9.27 10.72
CA PRO A 120 -16.92 -8.89 9.88
C PRO A 120 -16.52 -7.43 10.10
N ARG A 121 -17.45 -6.47 10.00
CA ARG A 121 -17.14 -5.05 10.11
C ARG A 121 -16.33 -4.71 11.36
N VAL A 122 -16.79 -5.16 12.53
CA VAL A 122 -16.12 -4.92 13.82
C VAL A 122 -14.72 -5.56 13.85
N TRP A 123 -14.60 -6.77 13.31
CA TRP A 123 -13.31 -7.45 13.26
C TRP A 123 -12.32 -6.74 12.34
N TRP A 124 -12.75 -6.35 11.13
CA TRP A 124 -11.92 -5.63 10.16
C TRP A 124 -11.45 -4.29 10.72
N GLU A 125 -12.34 -3.55 11.40
CA GLU A 125 -11.98 -2.29 12.06
C GLU A 125 -10.98 -2.50 13.21
N LYS A 126 -11.18 -3.52 14.06
CA LYS A 126 -10.24 -3.90 15.13
C LYS A 126 -8.86 -4.24 14.55
N GLN A 127 -8.82 -5.04 13.49
CA GLN A 127 -7.60 -5.42 12.81
C GLN A 127 -6.89 -4.21 12.19
N PHE A 128 -7.63 -3.35 11.49
CA PHE A 128 -7.10 -2.10 10.93
C PHE A 128 -6.49 -1.22 12.01
N LYS A 129 -7.23 -0.92 13.09
CA LYS A 129 -6.73 -0.10 14.19
C LYS A 129 -5.48 -0.70 14.82
N HIS A 130 -5.46 -2.01 15.03
CA HIS A 130 -4.30 -2.72 15.56
C HIS A 130 -3.08 -2.56 14.64
N MET A 131 -3.24 -2.76 13.32
CA MET A 131 -2.14 -2.60 12.36
C MET A 131 -1.51 -1.21 12.37
N TYR A 132 -2.35 -0.16 12.35
CA TYR A 132 -1.87 1.21 12.24
C TYR A 132 -1.35 1.77 13.57
N SER A 133 -1.89 1.30 14.69
CA SER A 133 -1.43 1.71 16.03
C SER A 133 -0.19 0.95 16.46
N ASN A 134 -0.09 -0.34 16.12
CA ASN A 134 1.01 -1.22 16.48
C ASN A 134 1.88 -1.53 15.26
N ARG A 135 2.32 -0.49 14.54
CA ARG A 135 3.20 -0.67 13.37
C ARG A 135 4.37 -1.59 13.79
N PRO A 136 4.54 -2.75 13.14
CA PRO A 136 5.58 -3.68 13.53
C PRO A 136 6.93 -2.97 13.46
N ARG A 137 7.64 -2.93 14.59
CA ARG A 137 9.05 -2.51 14.59
C ARG A 137 9.80 -3.42 13.63
N HIS A 138 10.80 -2.87 12.94
CA HIS A 138 11.71 -3.68 12.13
C HIS A 138 12.20 -4.85 12.99
N ARG A 139 11.84 -6.07 12.58
CA ARG A 139 12.36 -7.26 13.24
C ARG A 139 13.82 -7.38 12.87
N LEU A 140 14.67 -7.62 13.85
CA LEU A 140 16.06 -7.93 13.58
C LEU A 140 16.15 -9.18 12.71
N MET A 141 17.13 -9.18 11.81
CA MET A 141 17.44 -10.37 11.04
C MET A 141 17.77 -11.51 12.00
N TYR A 142 17.40 -12.73 11.62
CA TYR A 142 17.77 -13.90 12.40
C TYR A 142 19.30 -14.04 12.42
N GLU A 143 19.91 -14.02 13.62
CA GLU A 143 21.35 -14.17 13.79
C GLU A 143 21.76 -15.63 13.62
N ILE A 144 22.73 -15.87 12.73
CA ILE A 144 23.33 -17.19 12.53
C ILE A 144 24.68 -17.19 13.24
N TYR A 145 24.81 -18.00 14.29
CA TYR A 145 26.08 -18.11 15.00
C TYR A 145 27.15 -18.77 14.11
N PRO A 146 28.44 -18.40 14.25
CA PRO A 146 29.51 -18.99 13.44
C PRO A 146 29.53 -20.53 13.46
N TRP A 147 29.26 -21.14 14.62
CA TRP A 147 29.21 -22.59 14.76
C TRP A 147 28.00 -23.21 14.03
N GLU A 148 26.84 -22.54 14.01
CA GLU A 148 25.66 -23.00 13.25
C GLU A 148 25.98 -22.94 11.75
N ARG A 149 26.66 -21.88 11.30
CA ARG A 149 27.12 -21.76 9.91
C ARG A 149 28.05 -22.91 9.51
N ILE A 150 29.05 -23.21 10.34
CA ILE A 150 30.02 -24.28 10.08
C ILE A 150 29.32 -25.65 10.11
N TYR A 151 28.69 -26.01 11.22
CA TYR A 151 28.24 -27.39 11.43
C TYR A 151 26.86 -27.71 10.86
N LYS A 152 25.94 -26.73 10.78
CA LYS A 152 24.55 -26.95 10.35
C LYS A 152 24.30 -26.55 8.89
N ILE A 153 24.96 -25.50 8.40
CA ILE A 153 24.77 -25.00 7.02
C ILE A 153 25.80 -25.61 6.07
N ASN A 154 27.10 -25.40 6.34
CA ASN A 154 28.17 -25.77 5.42
C ASN A 154 28.45 -27.29 5.40
N HIS A 155 28.64 -27.89 6.59
CA HIS A 155 29.11 -29.28 6.69
C HIS A 155 28.02 -30.29 7.12
N LYS A 156 26.87 -29.82 7.60
CA LYS A 156 25.71 -30.65 8.03
C LYS A 156 26.08 -31.84 8.93
N THR A 157 27.08 -31.68 9.80
CA THR A 157 27.64 -32.77 10.63
C THR A 157 26.80 -33.10 11.86
N ARG A 158 25.72 -32.34 12.13
CA ARG A 158 24.83 -32.52 13.29
C ARG A 158 23.38 -32.84 12.88
N PRO A 159 23.11 -34.00 12.26
CA PRO A 159 21.76 -34.36 11.82
C PRO A 159 20.80 -34.74 12.97
N LEU A 160 21.34 -35.12 14.13
CA LEU A 160 20.57 -35.51 15.32
C LEU A 160 20.04 -34.31 16.11
N ASP A 161 20.60 -33.11 15.90
CA ASP A 161 20.11 -31.91 16.56
C ASP A 161 18.67 -31.59 16.10
N LYS A 162 17.83 -31.19 17.05
CA LYS A 162 16.46 -30.75 16.74
C LYS A 162 16.51 -29.50 15.85
N ARG A 163 15.78 -29.55 14.73
CA ARG A 163 15.59 -28.42 13.83
C ARG A 163 14.65 -27.41 14.47
N LEU A 164 15.18 -26.25 14.84
CA LEU A 164 14.44 -25.18 15.53
C LEU A 164 14.61 -23.84 14.80
N ARG A 165 15.69 -23.67 14.05
CA ARG A 165 16.00 -22.39 13.43
C ARG A 165 15.21 -22.22 12.13
N PRO A 166 14.86 -20.97 11.77
CA PRO A 166 14.12 -20.72 10.53
C PRO A 166 14.81 -21.29 9.28
N PHE A 167 16.14 -21.23 9.20
CA PHE A 167 16.90 -21.76 8.06
C PHE A 167 16.96 -23.30 8.00
N GLU A 168 16.58 -24.00 9.07
CA GLU A 168 16.54 -25.48 9.11
C GLU A 168 15.16 -26.02 8.72
N LEU A 169 14.15 -25.15 8.68
CA LEU A 169 12.76 -25.49 8.42
C LEU A 169 12.41 -25.08 6.99
N PRO A 170 12.10 -26.02 6.07
CA PRO A 170 11.97 -25.73 4.64
C PRO A 170 10.87 -24.69 4.33
N ASP A 171 9.77 -24.70 5.09
CA ASP A 171 8.61 -23.84 4.82
C ASP A 171 8.51 -22.61 5.75
N ASN A 172 9.42 -22.45 6.72
CA ASN A 172 9.33 -21.38 7.72
C ASN A 172 10.30 -20.25 7.38
N ASN A 173 10.03 -19.55 6.28
CA ASN A 173 10.79 -18.36 5.91
C ASN A 173 10.21 -17.12 6.63
N PRO A 174 10.95 -16.50 7.59
CA PRO A 174 10.46 -15.35 8.34
C PRO A 174 10.13 -14.13 7.47
N PHE A 175 10.75 -14.04 6.28
CA PHE A 175 10.57 -12.94 5.33
C PHE A 175 9.36 -13.11 4.42
N LYS A 176 8.78 -14.30 4.33
CA LYS A 176 7.58 -14.58 3.49
C LYS A 176 6.28 -14.55 4.30
N ARG A 177 6.31 -14.06 5.53
CA ARG A 177 5.15 -14.04 6.41
C ARG A 177 4.05 -13.12 5.86
N CYS A 178 2.88 -13.68 5.64
CA CYS A 178 1.70 -12.97 5.20
C CYS A 178 0.90 -12.42 6.38
N TYR A 179 -0.05 -11.53 6.07
CA TYR A 179 -0.87 -10.88 7.11
C TYR A 179 -1.72 -11.89 7.89
N ASN A 180 -2.18 -12.96 7.24
CA ASN A 180 -2.94 -14.05 7.84
C ASN A 180 -2.09 -15.04 8.68
N ASP A 181 -0.75 -14.94 8.64
CA ASP A 181 0.16 -15.83 9.35
C ASP A 181 0.33 -15.42 10.82
N HIS A 182 -0.77 -15.16 11.53
CA HIS A 182 -0.77 -14.93 12.97
C HIS A 182 -1.66 -15.95 13.68
N THR A 183 -1.40 -16.17 14.95
CA THR A 183 -2.29 -16.99 15.77
C THR A 183 -3.63 -16.28 15.92
N PRO A 184 -4.75 -16.89 15.51
CA PRO A 184 -6.06 -16.28 15.67
C PRO A 184 -6.43 -16.13 17.15
N GLU A 185 -7.36 -15.23 17.45
CA GLU A 185 -7.77 -14.93 18.82
C GLU A 185 -8.38 -16.18 19.47
N TYR A 186 -7.87 -16.55 20.65
CA TYR A 186 -8.33 -17.73 21.38
C TYR A 186 -9.75 -17.51 21.91
N MET A 187 -10.63 -18.49 21.72
CA MET A 187 -11.99 -18.48 22.26
C MET A 187 -11.99 -19.20 23.62
N PRO A 188 -12.30 -18.49 24.73
CA PRO A 188 -12.43 -19.09 26.05
C PRO A 188 -13.40 -20.28 26.05
N LYS A 189 -13.13 -21.31 26.87
CA LYS A 189 -13.95 -22.54 26.92
C LYS A 189 -15.44 -22.26 27.16
N ILE A 190 -15.77 -21.23 27.93
CA ILE A 190 -17.14 -20.85 28.29
C ILE A 190 -17.92 -20.32 27.08
N LEU A 191 -17.26 -19.57 26.19
CA LEU A 191 -17.89 -18.95 25.01
C LEU A 191 -17.97 -19.88 23.82
N ARG A 192 -17.46 -21.11 23.95
CA ARG A 192 -17.46 -22.08 22.87
C ARG A 192 -18.85 -22.66 22.67
N PRO A 193 -19.31 -22.81 21.42
CA PRO A 193 -20.59 -23.47 21.17
C PRO A 193 -20.54 -24.89 21.75
N ALA A 194 -21.58 -25.28 22.47
CA ALA A 194 -21.70 -26.64 23.00
C ALA A 194 -21.73 -27.62 21.82
N GLY A 195 -20.63 -28.37 21.64
CA GLY A 195 -20.54 -29.38 20.59
C GLY A 195 -21.45 -30.57 20.91
N LYS A 196 -22.11 -31.13 19.89
CA LYS A 196 -22.80 -32.42 20.05
C LYS A 196 -21.77 -33.52 20.29
N ARG A 197 -21.96 -34.22 21.42
CA ARG A 197 -21.41 -35.53 21.80
C ARG A 197 -19.88 -35.63 21.75
N THR A 198 -19.27 -35.68 22.93
CA THR A 198 -17.84 -35.86 23.26
C THR A 198 -17.01 -34.57 23.34
N GLY A 199 -16.84 -34.08 24.57
CA GLY A 199 -15.71 -33.29 25.07
C GLY A 199 -15.15 -32.17 24.18
N PHE A 200 -15.50 -30.94 24.52
CA PHE A 200 -14.93 -29.69 24.03
C PHE A 200 -15.28 -29.35 22.57
N SER A 201 -15.88 -28.17 22.35
CA SER A 201 -16.03 -27.67 20.99
C SER A 201 -14.66 -27.65 20.28
N ARG A 202 -14.62 -28.16 19.06
CA ARG A 202 -13.42 -28.18 18.22
C ARG A 202 -12.96 -26.76 17.85
N GLN A 203 -13.84 -25.76 18.00
CA GLN A 203 -13.56 -24.37 17.68
C GLN A 203 -12.82 -23.70 18.84
N LYS A 204 -11.49 -23.75 18.79
CA LYS A 204 -10.60 -23.12 19.79
C LYS A 204 -10.38 -21.63 19.55
N PHE A 205 -10.69 -21.13 18.36
CA PHE A 205 -10.36 -19.77 17.92
C PHE A 205 -11.58 -19.06 17.36
N PHE A 206 -11.62 -17.74 17.52
CA PHE A 206 -12.60 -16.89 16.86
C PHE A 206 -12.44 -16.97 15.33
N LYS A 207 -13.56 -16.78 14.63
CA LYS A 207 -13.57 -16.75 13.17
C LYS A 207 -12.78 -15.53 12.68
N THR A 208 -11.81 -15.77 11.81
CA THR A 208 -11.11 -14.72 11.07
C THR A 208 -11.80 -14.51 9.72
N TYR A 209 -11.67 -13.30 9.18
CA TYR A 209 -12.33 -12.90 7.93
C TYR A 209 -11.33 -12.50 6.84
N TYR A 210 -10.13 -13.08 6.86
CA TYR A 210 -9.20 -12.92 5.75
C TYR A 210 -9.77 -13.51 4.47
N ASN A 211 -9.53 -12.82 3.35
CA ASN A 211 -9.76 -13.41 2.03
C ASN A 211 -8.81 -14.60 1.88
N LYS A 212 -9.36 -15.75 1.45
CA LYS A 212 -8.59 -16.94 1.15
C LYS A 212 -8.08 -16.90 -0.27
#